data_AF-F5IT13-F1
#
_entry.id   AF-F5IT13-F1
#
_cell.length_a   1.000
_cell.length_b   1.000
_cell.length_c   1.000
_cell.angle_alpha   90.00
_cell.angle_beta   90.00
_cell.angle_gamma   90.00
#
_symmetry.space_group_name_H-M   'P 1'
#
loop_
_entity.id
_entity.type
_entity.pdbx_description
1 polymer ?
#
loop_
_entity_poly.entity_id
_entity_poly.type
_entity_poly.pdbx_seq_one_letter_code
_entity_poly.pdbx_strand_id
1 'polypeptide(L)'
;MKIFYIVIFCLCTISAYSQTTLAKNAKQETNGSYSFRSAVISVRNHETKAEVFTHAFNDTVSLREMKGLPFPVQPVFLSVYIQSGQLTACTLWNNLKEYNVVDEGRLLLPAKESDGDVNAKPEEDIFSMSYSLSPQYTLTIEGNTATFIFPEIYGNSQYNFTLDGTFTIILVRDEPYKDTL
;
A
#
# COMPACT_ATOMS: atom_id res chain seq x y z
N MET A 1 43.96 0.98 -5.93
CA MET A 1 42.81 1.32 -6.80
C MET A 1 42.04 0.12 -7.36
N LYS A 2 42.58 -1.11 -7.44
CA LYS A 2 41.83 -2.28 -7.97
C LYS A 2 40.75 -2.82 -7.02
N ILE A 3 40.93 -2.69 -5.70
CA ILE A 3 39.99 -3.22 -4.69
C ILE A 3 38.66 -2.43 -4.65
N PHE A 4 38.70 -1.11 -4.86
CA PHE A 4 37.50 -0.27 -4.87
C PHE A 4 36.53 -0.62 -5.99
N TYR A 5 37.03 -0.97 -7.18
CA TYR A 5 36.17 -1.38 -8.30
C TYR A 5 35.49 -2.72 -8.05
N ILE A 6 36.13 -3.65 -7.33
CA ILE A 6 35.53 -4.96 -6.99
C ILE A 6 34.37 -4.79 -6.01
N VAL A 7 34.50 -3.89 -5.02
CA VAL A 7 33.43 -3.62 -4.05
C VAL A 7 32.22 -2.95 -4.72
N ILE A 8 32.45 -2.00 -5.63
CA ILE A 8 31.37 -1.36 -6.40
C ILE A 8 30.68 -2.37 -7.32
N PHE A 9 31.45 -3.24 -7.99
CA PHE A 9 30.89 -4.26 -8.88
C PHE A 9 30.06 -5.31 -8.11
N CYS A 10 30.48 -5.66 -6.89
CA CYS A 10 29.74 -6.59 -6.03
C CYS A 10 28.44 -5.97 -5.47
N LEU A 11 28.46 -4.67 -5.13
CA LEU A 11 27.25 -3.96 -4.70
C LEU A 11 26.22 -3.82 -5.83
N CYS A 12 26.68 -3.61 -7.07
CA CYS A 12 25.79 -3.51 -8.24
C CYS A 12 25.18 -4.86 -8.67
N THR A 13 25.88 -5.98 -8.46
CA THR A 13 25.32 -7.30 -8.80
C THR A 13 24.31 -7.78 -7.77
N ILE A 14 24.45 -7.41 -6.49
CA ILE A 14 23.47 -7.75 -5.44
C ILE A 14 22.14 -7.01 -5.66
N SER A 15 22.18 -5.72 -6.04
CA SER A 15 20.96 -4.94 -6.33
C SER A 15 20.24 -5.44 -7.59
N ALA A 16 20.97 -5.85 -8.63
CA ALA A 16 20.39 -6.45 -9.83
C ALA A 16 19.77 -7.85 -9.57
N TYR A 17 20.37 -8.66 -8.69
CA TYR A 17 19.83 -9.98 -8.31
C TYR A 17 18.64 -9.88 -7.34
N SER A 18 18.58 -8.85 -6.49
CA SER A 18 17.46 -8.65 -5.58
C SER A 18 16.18 -8.24 -6.31
N GLN A 19 16.28 -7.53 -7.43
CA GLN A 19 15.10 -7.12 -8.20
C GLN A 19 14.56 -8.22 -9.14
N THR A 20 15.44 -9.09 -9.65
CA THR A 20 15.03 -10.16 -10.57
C THR A 20 14.29 -11.32 -9.88
N THR A 21 14.42 -11.45 -8.56
CA THR A 21 13.76 -12.53 -7.79
C THR A 21 12.33 -12.16 -7.36
N LEU A 22 12.01 -10.86 -7.22
CA LEU A 22 10.66 -10.38 -6.94
C LEU A 22 9.77 -10.42 -8.20
N ALA A 23 10.33 -10.17 -9.39
CA ALA A 23 9.58 -10.16 -10.64
C ALA A 23 9.25 -11.56 -11.21
N LYS A 24 10.00 -12.61 -10.83
CA LYS A 24 9.81 -13.97 -11.39
C LYS A 24 8.74 -14.82 -10.69
N ASN A 25 8.26 -14.40 -9.53
CA ASN A 25 7.20 -15.12 -8.80
C ASN A 25 5.80 -14.52 -9.01
N ALA A 26 5.66 -13.52 -9.88
CA ALA A 26 4.35 -13.07 -10.33
C ALA A 26 3.74 -14.17 -11.20
N LYS A 27 2.97 -15.07 -10.58
CA LYS A 27 2.02 -15.93 -11.29
C LYS A 27 1.20 -15.03 -12.23
N GLN A 28 1.09 -15.47 -13.46
CA GLN A 28 0.58 -14.78 -14.65
C GLN A 28 -0.91 -14.35 -14.57
N GLU A 29 -1.54 -14.40 -13.39
CA GLU A 29 -2.97 -14.14 -13.14
C GLU A 29 -3.26 -12.90 -12.27
N THR A 30 -2.27 -12.07 -11.94
CA THR A 30 -2.46 -10.92 -11.02
C THR A 30 -2.82 -9.60 -11.71
N ASN A 31 -2.93 -9.59 -13.04
CA ASN A 31 -3.31 -8.38 -13.77
C ASN A 31 -4.83 -8.17 -13.70
N GLY A 32 -5.25 -6.94 -13.42
CA GLY A 32 -6.66 -6.58 -13.42
C GLY A 32 -7.01 -5.46 -12.44
N SER A 33 -8.28 -5.08 -12.47
CA SER A 33 -8.87 -4.15 -11.52
C SER A 33 -9.49 -4.93 -10.36
N TYR A 34 -9.25 -4.46 -9.14
CA TYR A 34 -9.76 -5.05 -7.91
C TYR A 34 -10.39 -3.94 -7.07
N SER A 35 -11.64 -4.15 -6.65
CA SER A 35 -12.36 -3.26 -5.71
C SER A 35 -12.57 -3.99 -4.40
N PHE A 36 -12.54 -3.25 -3.30
CA PHE A 36 -12.50 -3.82 -1.95
C PHE A 36 -13.61 -3.25 -1.06
N ARG A 37 -14.15 -4.12 -0.20
CA ARG A 37 -15.27 -3.79 0.71
C ARG A 37 -14.88 -3.63 2.17
N SER A 38 -13.69 -4.09 2.53
CA SER A 38 -13.20 -4.05 3.91
C SER A 38 -11.68 -4.06 3.92
N ALA A 39 -11.09 -3.36 4.90
CA ALA A 39 -9.66 -3.35 5.17
C ALA A 39 -9.40 -3.72 6.62
N VAL A 40 -8.40 -4.55 6.89
CA VAL A 40 -7.89 -4.74 8.26
C VAL A 40 -6.47 -4.21 8.31
N ILE A 41 -6.16 -3.39 9.31
CA ILE A 41 -4.83 -2.88 9.62
C ILE A 41 -4.36 -3.51 10.92
N SER A 42 -3.12 -3.99 10.95
CA SER A 42 -2.46 -4.46 12.16
C SER A 42 -1.09 -3.84 12.33
N VAL A 43 -0.64 -3.72 13.58
CA VAL A 43 0.67 -3.21 14.00
C VAL A 43 1.27 -4.19 15.00
N ARG A 44 2.59 -4.42 14.89
CA ARG A 44 3.30 -5.36 15.75
C ARG A 44 4.47 -4.69 16.46
N ASN A 45 4.88 -5.25 17.58
CA ASN A 45 6.13 -4.90 18.25
C ASN A 45 7.31 -5.35 17.36
N HIS A 46 8.30 -4.48 17.16
CA HIS A 46 9.42 -4.78 16.27
C HIS A 46 10.29 -5.95 16.75
N GLU A 47 10.53 -6.07 18.05
CA GLU A 47 11.42 -7.08 18.63
C GLU A 47 10.72 -8.43 18.81
N THR A 48 9.53 -8.42 19.43
CA THR A 48 8.81 -9.65 19.80
C THR A 48 7.87 -10.15 18.70
N LYS A 49 7.59 -9.32 17.69
CA LYS A 49 6.60 -9.56 16.63
C LYS A 49 5.16 -9.77 17.15
N ALA A 50 4.91 -9.52 18.43
CA ALA A 50 3.58 -9.60 19.01
C ALA A 50 2.68 -8.50 18.44
N GLU A 51 1.41 -8.83 18.19
CA GLU A 51 0.40 -7.86 17.78
C GLU A 51 0.11 -6.88 18.91
N VAL A 52 0.18 -5.59 18.58
CA VAL A 52 -0.03 -4.47 19.51
C VAL A 52 -1.38 -3.83 19.24
N PHE A 53 -1.80 -3.82 17.99
CA PHE A 53 -3.04 -3.19 17.56
C PHE A 53 -3.57 -3.86 16.29
N THR A 54 -4.90 -4.02 16.22
CA THR A 54 -5.63 -4.39 15.00
C THR A 54 -6.93 -3.61 14.91
N HIS A 55 -7.27 -3.14 13.72
CA HIS A 55 -8.52 -2.45 13.46
C HIS A 55 -9.06 -2.78 12.08
N ALA A 56 -10.37 -2.97 12.00
CA ALA A 56 -11.09 -3.30 10.78
C ALA A 56 -11.93 -2.11 10.32
N PHE A 57 -11.79 -1.75 9.05
CA PHE A 57 -12.57 -0.75 8.36
C PHE A 57 -13.53 -1.46 7.42
N ASN A 58 -14.83 -1.21 7.59
CA ASN A 58 -15.89 -1.83 6.79
C ASN A 58 -16.68 -0.81 5.98
N ASP A 59 -16.38 0.48 6.14
CA ASP A 59 -17.07 1.58 5.49
C ASP A 59 -16.18 2.85 5.46
N THR A 60 -16.63 3.88 4.75
CA THR A 60 -15.97 5.19 4.70
C THR A 60 -16.03 5.96 6.03
N VAL A 61 -16.93 5.60 6.94
CA VAL A 61 -17.11 6.29 8.24
C VAL A 61 -16.00 5.88 9.21
N SER A 62 -15.76 4.57 9.36
CA SER A 62 -14.66 3.98 10.14
C SER A 62 -13.30 4.50 9.68
N LEU A 63 -13.12 4.82 8.39
CA LEU A 63 -11.88 5.42 7.88
C LEU A 63 -11.64 6.86 8.36
N ARG A 64 -12.68 7.64 8.66
CA ARG A 64 -12.51 8.98 9.25
C ARG A 64 -11.90 8.91 10.65
N GLU A 65 -12.02 7.77 11.33
CA GLU A 65 -11.40 7.50 12.63
C GLU A 65 -9.88 7.26 12.52
N MET A 66 -9.32 7.07 11.30
CA MET A 66 -7.88 6.85 11.11
C MET A 66 -7.00 8.00 11.61
N LYS A 67 -7.51 9.25 11.58
CA LYS A 67 -6.75 10.43 12.03
C LYS A 67 -6.40 10.38 13.53
N GLY A 68 -7.10 9.57 14.34
CA GLY A 68 -6.86 9.41 15.77
C GLY A 68 -5.92 8.25 16.13
N LEU A 69 -5.43 7.50 15.15
CA LEU A 69 -4.67 6.29 15.41
C LEU A 69 -3.24 6.61 15.87
N PRO A 70 -2.67 5.83 16.79
CA PRO A 70 -1.34 6.06 17.35
C PRO A 70 -0.23 5.63 16.39
N PHE A 71 -0.41 5.78 15.08
CA PHE A 71 0.53 5.30 14.09
C PHE A 71 0.40 6.06 12.77
N PRO A 72 1.48 6.18 11.99
CA PRO A 72 1.47 6.95 10.75
C PRO A 72 0.41 6.39 9.81
N VAL A 73 -0.43 7.28 9.29
CA VAL A 73 -1.54 6.89 8.44
C VAL A 73 -0.97 6.48 7.09
N GLN A 74 -1.10 5.20 6.73
CA GLN A 74 -0.83 4.71 5.38
C GLN A 74 -2.09 4.82 4.51
N PRO A 75 -1.95 5.01 3.19
CA PRO A 75 -3.10 5.07 2.30
C PRO A 75 -3.83 3.72 2.29
N VAL A 76 -5.16 3.76 2.49
CA VAL A 76 -6.01 2.56 2.38
C VAL A 76 -6.62 2.55 0.99
N PHE A 77 -6.48 1.45 0.26
CA PHE A 77 -6.99 1.34 -1.11
C PHE A 77 -8.45 0.88 -1.12
N LEU A 78 -9.31 1.64 -1.79
CA LEU A 78 -10.67 1.22 -2.14
C LEU A 78 -10.66 0.34 -3.39
N SER A 79 -9.82 0.70 -4.36
CA SER A 79 -9.61 -0.10 -5.56
C SER A 79 -8.17 0.04 -6.05
N VAL A 80 -7.69 -0.98 -6.75
CA VAL A 80 -6.35 -0.99 -7.35
C VAL A 80 -6.41 -1.59 -8.75
N TYR A 81 -5.58 -1.07 -9.63
CA TYR A 81 -5.28 -1.66 -10.92
C TYR A 81 -3.84 -2.16 -10.92
N ILE A 82 -3.68 -3.44 -11.25
CA ILE A 82 -2.39 -4.11 -11.26
C ILE A 82 -2.07 -4.53 -12.68
N GLN A 83 -0.86 -4.22 -13.11
CA GLN A 83 -0.33 -4.59 -14.41
C GLN A 83 1.11 -5.07 -14.25
N SER A 84 1.39 -6.25 -14.82
CA SER A 84 2.69 -6.91 -14.73
C SER A 84 3.17 -7.11 -13.28
N GLY A 85 2.23 -7.39 -12.37
CA GLY A 85 2.52 -7.56 -10.93
C GLY A 85 2.83 -6.28 -10.16
N GLN A 86 2.63 -5.10 -10.77
CA GLN A 86 2.85 -3.80 -10.14
C GLN A 86 1.55 -3.00 -10.04
N LEU A 87 1.42 -2.21 -8.97
CA LEU A 87 0.36 -1.22 -8.82
C LEU A 87 0.55 -0.09 -9.85
N THR A 88 -0.44 0.17 -10.69
CA THR A 88 -0.36 1.19 -11.75
C THR A 88 -1.44 2.27 -11.64
N ALA A 89 -2.56 1.98 -11.00
CA ALA A 89 -3.55 2.98 -10.59
C ALA A 89 -4.26 2.53 -9.32
N CYS A 90 -4.84 3.48 -8.57
CA CYS A 90 -5.67 3.14 -7.41
C CYS A 90 -6.70 4.23 -7.11
N THR A 91 -7.73 3.86 -6.37
CA THR A 91 -8.60 4.81 -5.66
C THR A 91 -8.33 4.65 -4.18
N LEU A 92 -8.03 5.75 -3.49
CA LEU A 92 -7.84 5.71 -2.04
C LEU A 92 -9.19 5.81 -1.33
N TRP A 93 -9.38 4.98 -0.33
CA TRP A 93 -10.61 4.93 0.45
C TRP A 93 -10.73 6.13 1.40
N ASN A 94 -9.60 6.71 1.81
CA ASN A 94 -9.54 7.87 2.70
C ASN A 94 -10.19 9.13 2.10
N ASN A 95 -10.11 9.29 0.77
CA ASN A 95 -10.55 10.52 0.10
C ASN A 95 -11.32 10.29 -1.20
N LEU A 96 -11.53 9.03 -1.58
CA LEU A 96 -12.24 8.61 -2.78
C LEU A 96 -11.65 9.18 -4.08
N LYS A 97 -10.39 9.64 -4.05
CA LYS A 97 -9.71 10.16 -5.24
C LYS A 97 -8.97 9.05 -5.97
N GLU A 98 -8.94 9.20 -7.28
CA GLU A 98 -8.17 8.35 -8.18
C GLU A 98 -6.72 8.85 -8.27
N TYR A 99 -5.80 7.90 -8.39
CA TYR A 99 -4.37 8.14 -8.51
C TYR A 99 -3.79 7.30 -9.63
N ASN A 100 -2.94 7.92 -10.43
CA ASN A 100 -1.99 7.21 -11.26
C ASN A 100 -0.78 6.83 -10.41
N VAL A 101 -0.28 5.62 -10.57
CA VAL A 101 0.89 5.15 -9.84
C VAL A 101 2.07 5.05 -10.79
N VAL A 102 3.13 5.80 -10.47
CA VAL A 102 4.36 5.91 -11.25
C VAL A 102 5.55 5.52 -10.38
N ASP A 103 6.77 5.67 -10.92
CA ASP A 103 8.01 5.29 -10.23
C ASP A 103 7.98 3.84 -9.74
N GLU A 104 7.73 2.92 -10.69
CA GLU A 104 7.71 1.47 -10.43
C GLU A 104 6.69 1.05 -9.37
N GLY A 105 5.54 1.74 -9.35
CA GLY A 105 4.46 1.42 -8.43
C GLY A 105 4.56 2.10 -7.06
N ARG A 106 5.40 3.13 -6.90
CA ARG A 106 5.70 3.74 -5.59
C ARG A 106 5.13 5.15 -5.41
N LEU A 107 4.95 5.92 -6.48
CA LEU A 107 4.51 7.31 -6.37
C LEU A 107 3.06 7.43 -6.83
N LEU A 108 2.17 7.76 -5.90
CA LEU A 108 0.77 8.07 -6.16
C LEU A 108 0.67 9.53 -6.57
N LEU A 109 0.24 9.76 -7.80
CA LEU A 109 -0.06 11.08 -8.35
C LEU A 109 -1.57 11.20 -8.51
N PRO A 110 -2.23 12.20 -7.89
CA PRO A 110 -3.65 12.43 -8.10
C PRO A 110 -3.95 12.46 -9.61
N ALA A 111 -4.94 11.68 -10.04
CA ALA A 111 -5.46 11.83 -11.39
C ALA A 111 -6.01 13.25 -11.53
N LYS A 112 -5.87 13.86 -12.72
CA LYS A 112 -6.48 15.18 -12.96
C LYS A 112 -7.95 15.10 -12.60
N GLU A 113 -8.43 16.04 -11.81
CA GLU A 113 -9.82 16.08 -11.37
C GLU A 113 -10.73 15.93 -12.58
N SER A 114 -11.50 14.84 -12.61
CA SER A 114 -12.72 14.77 -13.41
C SER A 114 -13.57 15.98 -13.03
N ASP A 115 -14.15 16.68 -14.00
CA ASP A 115 -14.95 17.92 -13.85
C ASP A 115 -16.15 17.74 -12.89
N GLY A 116 -15.88 17.60 -11.60
CA GLY A 116 -16.80 17.29 -10.53
C GLY A 116 -16.75 18.38 -9.47
N ASP A 117 -17.67 19.32 -9.61
CA ASP A 117 -18.08 20.37 -8.67
C ASP A 117 -16.95 21.17 -7.99
N VAL A 118 -16.58 22.27 -8.64
CA VAL A 118 -15.64 23.32 -8.21
C VAL A 118 -15.99 23.97 -6.85
N ASN A 119 -17.13 23.62 -6.25
CA ASN A 119 -17.61 24.20 -4.99
C ASN A 119 -17.41 23.31 -3.75
N ALA A 120 -16.98 22.05 -3.90
CA ALA A 120 -16.60 21.26 -2.75
C ALA A 120 -15.24 21.75 -2.26
N LYS A 121 -15.20 22.44 -1.11
CA LYS A 121 -13.93 22.66 -0.39
C LYS A 121 -13.29 21.29 -0.23
N PRO A 122 -12.10 21.03 -0.80
CA PRO A 122 -11.40 19.78 -0.52
C PRO A 122 -11.18 19.77 0.99
N GLU A 123 -11.76 18.78 1.68
CA GLU A 123 -11.28 18.48 3.02
C GLU A 123 -9.78 18.20 2.84
N GLU A 124 -8.91 19.05 3.39
CA GLU A 124 -7.46 18.86 3.33
C GLU A 124 -7.13 17.58 4.10
N ASP A 125 -7.15 16.45 3.39
CA ASP A 125 -6.61 15.19 3.87
C ASP A 125 -5.14 15.07 3.46
N ILE A 126 -4.36 14.36 4.26
CA ILE A 126 -2.90 14.22 4.07
C ILE A 126 -2.50 13.52 2.76
N PHE A 127 -3.46 12.92 2.05
CA PHE A 127 -3.28 12.24 0.77
C PHE A 127 -3.76 13.07 -0.42
N SER A 128 -4.27 14.29 -0.23
CA SER A 128 -4.74 15.16 -1.32
C SER A 128 -3.61 15.61 -2.27
N MET A 129 -2.35 15.38 -1.89
CA MET A 129 -1.14 15.64 -2.67
C MET A 129 -0.51 14.33 -3.16
N SER A 130 0.56 14.45 -3.96
CA SER A 130 1.39 13.29 -4.32
C SER A 130 1.92 12.58 -3.07
N TYR A 131 1.85 11.25 -3.05
CA TYR A 131 2.28 10.43 -1.92
C TYR A 131 3.21 9.31 -2.37
N SER A 132 4.34 9.17 -1.69
CA SER A 132 5.29 8.07 -1.94
C SER A 132 5.04 6.92 -0.98
N LEU A 133 4.69 5.76 -1.52
CA LEU A 133 4.67 4.50 -0.78
C LEU A 133 6.09 4.13 -0.33
N SER A 134 6.18 3.36 0.76
CA SER A 134 7.45 2.79 1.21
C SER A 134 8.13 2.01 0.07
N PRO A 135 9.42 2.23 -0.22
CA PRO A 135 10.12 1.54 -1.30
C PRO A 135 10.24 0.03 -1.10
N GLN A 136 9.89 -0.48 0.07
CA GLN A 136 9.98 -1.88 0.46
C GLN A 136 8.61 -2.56 0.57
N TYR A 137 7.51 -1.90 0.15
CA TYR A 137 6.20 -2.51 0.25
C TYR A 137 6.10 -3.78 -0.59
N THR A 138 5.33 -4.76 -0.11
CA THR A 138 4.99 -5.96 -0.89
C THR A 138 3.49 -6.03 -1.12
N LEU A 139 3.12 -6.58 -2.26
CA LEU A 139 1.74 -6.83 -2.66
C LEU A 139 1.60 -8.31 -3.00
N THR A 140 0.68 -8.98 -2.31
CA THR A 140 0.27 -10.35 -2.66
C THR A 140 -1.22 -10.40 -2.92
N ILE A 141 -1.61 -11.21 -3.90
CA ILE A 141 -2.99 -11.46 -4.24
C ILE A 141 -3.25 -12.95 -4.17
N GLU A 142 -4.18 -13.34 -3.31
CA GLU A 142 -4.54 -14.73 -3.06
C GLU A 142 -6.05 -14.87 -2.95
N GLY A 143 -6.66 -15.55 -3.92
CA GLY A 143 -8.11 -15.74 -3.98
C GLY A 143 -8.86 -14.40 -3.98
N ASN A 144 -9.65 -14.17 -2.93
CA ASN A 144 -10.46 -12.97 -2.77
C ASN A 144 -9.79 -11.86 -1.95
N THR A 145 -8.49 -11.97 -1.72
CA THR A 145 -7.76 -11.07 -0.81
C THR A 145 -6.56 -10.45 -1.51
N ALA A 146 -6.39 -9.14 -1.34
CA ALA A 146 -5.14 -8.44 -1.63
C ALA A 146 -4.49 -8.03 -0.30
N THR A 147 -3.22 -8.36 -0.13
CA THR A 147 -2.46 -8.01 1.08
C THR A 147 -1.34 -7.07 0.68
N PHE A 148 -1.41 -5.84 1.17
CA PHE A 148 -0.32 -4.88 1.11
C PHE A 148 0.42 -4.91 2.43
N ILE A 149 1.75 -4.98 2.38
CA ILE A 149 2.61 -4.95 3.57
C ILE A 149 3.61 -3.83 3.36
N PHE A 150 3.52 -2.76 4.16
CA PHE A 150 4.55 -1.72 4.19
C PHE A 150 5.44 -1.98 5.39
N PRO A 151 6.72 -2.33 5.24
CA PRO A 151 7.61 -2.49 6.38
C PRO A 151 8.18 -1.11 6.75
N GLU A 152 7.69 -0.53 7.84
CA GLU A 152 8.21 0.72 8.39
C GLU A 152 8.50 0.56 9.88
N ILE A 153 9.61 1.10 10.35
CA ILE A 153 9.89 1.17 11.79
C ILE A 153 9.55 2.58 12.23
N TYR A 154 8.61 2.71 13.16
CA TYR A 154 8.27 4.02 13.73
C TYR A 154 8.19 3.95 15.25
N GLY A 155 8.53 5.08 15.89
CA GLY A 155 8.41 5.29 17.32
C GLY A 155 7.15 6.07 17.67
N ASN A 156 6.50 5.71 18.76
CA ASN A 156 5.39 6.47 19.33
C ASN A 156 5.58 6.58 20.85
N SER A 157 5.45 7.79 21.39
CA SER A 157 5.55 8.09 22.83
C SER A 157 4.61 7.29 23.76
N GLN A 158 3.56 6.68 23.22
CA GLN A 158 2.64 5.80 23.96
C GLN A 158 3.25 4.41 24.26
N TYR A 159 4.27 4.00 23.50
CA TYR A 159 4.92 2.70 23.63
C TYR A 159 6.39 2.87 23.99
N ASN A 160 6.89 2.03 24.89
CA ASN A 160 8.31 2.01 25.29
C ASN A 160 9.19 1.16 24.37
N PHE A 161 8.67 0.72 23.23
CA PHE A 161 9.35 -0.08 22.22
C PHE A 161 9.05 0.48 20.82
N THR A 162 9.92 0.17 19.85
CA THR A 162 9.66 0.48 18.44
C THR A 162 8.59 -0.45 17.89
N LEU A 163 7.74 0.11 17.04
CA LEU A 163 6.73 -0.64 16.33
C LEU A 163 7.32 -1.10 15.01
N ASP A 164 7.16 -2.39 14.72
CA ASP A 164 7.14 -2.85 13.34
C ASP A 164 5.80 -2.38 12.81
N GLY A 165 5.85 -1.23 12.16
CA GLY A 165 4.80 -0.78 11.29
C GLY A 165 4.76 -1.64 10.06
N THR A 166 4.59 -2.94 10.21
CA THR A 166 4.14 -3.82 9.14
C THR A 166 2.67 -3.48 8.90
N PHE A 167 2.42 -2.33 8.25
CA PHE A 167 1.08 -1.92 7.86
C PHE A 167 0.57 -2.95 6.88
N THR A 168 -0.13 -3.92 7.43
CA THR A 168 -0.70 -5.01 6.66
C THR A 168 -2.12 -4.58 6.38
N ILE A 169 -2.40 -4.21 5.13
CA ILE A 169 -3.74 -3.90 4.67
C ILE A 169 -4.26 -5.16 3.98
N ILE A 170 -5.15 -5.87 4.67
CA ILE A 170 -5.86 -7.01 4.10
C ILE A 170 -7.15 -6.49 3.51
N LEU A 171 -7.25 -6.51 2.19
CA LEU A 171 -8.39 -6.02 1.43
C LEU A 171 -9.16 -7.21 0.86
N VAL A 172 -10.46 -7.29 1.16
CA VAL A 172 -11.35 -8.36 0.66
C VAL A 172 -12.09 -7.84 -0.56
N ARG A 173 -12.01 -8.54 -1.70
CA ARG A 173 -12.68 -8.07 -2.92
C ARG A 173 -14.20 -8.21 -2.79
N ASP A 174 -14.90 -7.32 -3.48
CA ASP A 174 -16.26 -7.63 -3.92
C ASP A 174 -16.17 -8.82 -4.88
N GLU A 175 -16.94 -9.88 -4.62
CA GLU A 175 -17.00 -11.00 -5.57
C GLU A 175 -17.36 -10.43 -6.95
N PRO A 176 -16.77 -10.93 -8.05
CA PRO A 176 -17.37 -10.67 -9.34
C PRO A 176 -18.80 -11.17 -9.25
N TYR A 177 -19.77 -10.29 -9.51
CA TYR A 177 -21.14 -10.67 -9.73
C TYR A 177 -21.11 -11.86 -10.69
N LYS A 178 -21.39 -13.06 -10.18
CA LYS A 178 -21.58 -14.22 -11.06
C LYS A 178 -22.79 -13.84 -11.89
N ASP A 179 -22.59 -13.55 -13.18
CA ASP A 179 -23.65 -13.67 -14.15
C ASP A 179 -24.11 -15.14 -14.09
N THR A 180 -25.09 -15.40 -13.24
CA THR A 180 -25.94 -16.57 -13.36
C THR A 180 -26.81 -16.33 -14.58
N LEU A 181 -26.34 -16.82 -15.73
CA LEU A 181 -27.16 -17.16 -16.88
C LEU A 181 -27.26 -18.68 -16.98
#